data_AF-A0A0F9CDJ9-F1
#
_entry.id   AF-A0A0F9CDJ9-F1
#
_cell.length_a   1.000
_cell.length_b   1.000
_cell.length_c   1.000
_cell.angle_alpha   90.00
_cell.angle_beta   90.00
_cell.angle_gamma   90.00
#
_symmetry.space_group_name_H-M   'P 1'
#
loop_
_entity.id
_entity.type
_entity.pdbx_description
1 polymer ?
#
loop_
_entity_poly.entity_id
_entity_poly.type
_entity_poly.pdbx_seq_one_letter_code
_entity_poly.pdbx_strand_id
1 'polypeptide(L)'
;HAAEALGKLGDARAVEPLIAALKDQDWWLRHYAAEALGKLGDARGVEPLIAALKDQNWWVRHRAAQALGKLRDPRAVEPLEELLGDEDTRVWKVATEALGKLRGRSEGKPFGGAQDKP
;
A
#
# COMPACT_ATOMS: atom_id res chain seq x y z
N HIS A 1 0.51 -9.31 -19.56
CA HIS A 1 1.77 -8.71 -19.07
C HIS A 1 2.33 -9.59 -17.95
N ALA A 2 3.66 -9.72 -17.82
CA ALA A 2 4.27 -10.68 -16.89
C ALA A 2 3.93 -10.42 -15.41
N ALA A 3 3.86 -9.14 -14.99
CA ALA A 3 3.48 -8.77 -13.62
C ALA A 3 2.04 -9.18 -13.25
N GLU A 4 1.11 -9.07 -14.19
CA GLU A 4 -0.29 -9.50 -13.99
C GLU A 4 -0.40 -11.03 -13.85
N ALA A 5 0.39 -11.77 -14.65
CA ALA A 5 0.44 -13.23 -14.58
C ALA A 5 1.08 -13.73 -13.27
N LEU A 6 2.12 -13.04 -12.77
CA LEU A 6 2.79 -13.37 -11.51
C LEU A 6 1.88 -13.10 -10.30
N GLY A 7 1.12 -11.99 -10.30
CA GLY A 7 0.15 -11.71 -9.25
C GLY A 7 -1.04 -12.68 -9.21
N LYS A 8 -1.44 -13.22 -10.36
CA LYS A 8 -2.51 -14.23 -10.46
C LYS A 8 -2.09 -15.62 -9.98
N LEU A 9 -0.79 -15.94 -9.97
CA LEU A 9 -0.33 -17.29 -9.61
C LEU A 9 -0.36 -17.57 -8.10
N GLY A 10 -0.56 -16.56 -7.25
CA GLY A 10 -0.71 -16.75 -5.80
C GLY A 10 0.49 -17.39 -5.11
N ASP A 11 1.63 -17.48 -5.81
CA ASP A 11 2.79 -18.23 -5.38
C ASP A 11 3.76 -17.32 -4.64
N ALA A 12 4.21 -17.73 -3.45
CA ALA A 12 5.22 -17.00 -2.67
C ALA A 12 6.54 -16.78 -3.44
N ARG A 13 6.79 -17.56 -4.50
CA ARG A 13 7.90 -17.35 -5.46
C ARG A 13 7.77 -16.07 -6.28
N ALA A 14 6.56 -15.52 -6.42
CA ALA A 14 6.31 -14.28 -7.14
C ALA A 14 6.68 -13.02 -6.34
N VAL A 15 6.95 -13.14 -5.04
CA VAL A 15 7.21 -11.99 -4.16
C VAL A 15 8.44 -11.18 -4.62
N GLU A 16 9.60 -11.82 -4.83
CA GLU A 16 10.82 -11.09 -5.23
C GLU A 16 10.68 -10.42 -6.62
N PRO A 17 10.14 -11.09 -7.67
CA PRO A 17 9.84 -10.43 -8.93
C PRO A 17 8.89 -9.22 -8.81
N LEU A 18 7.87 -9.32 -7.96
CA LEU A 18 6.93 -8.22 -7.75
C LEU A 18 7.60 -7.06 -6.98
N ILE A 19 8.48 -7.36 -6.01
CA ILE A 19 9.30 -6.34 -5.33
C ILE A 19 10.19 -5.60 -6.34
N ALA A 20 10.79 -6.32 -7.29
CA ALA A 20 11.56 -5.68 -8.36
C ALA A 20 10.67 -4.79 -9.25
N ALA A 21 9.47 -5.26 -9.60
CA ALA A 21 8.51 -4.52 -10.42
C ALA A 21 7.98 -3.23 -9.75
N LEU A 22 8.05 -3.10 -8.43
CA LEU A 22 7.78 -1.83 -7.73
C LEU A 22 8.77 -0.71 -8.09
N LYS A 23 9.89 -1.02 -8.74
CA LYS A 23 10.91 -0.04 -9.17
C LYS A 23 10.93 0.15 -10.68
N ASP A 24 9.95 -0.42 -11.40
CA ASP A 24 9.88 -0.29 -12.85
C ASP A 24 9.64 1.16 -13.28
N GLN A 25 10.11 1.53 -14.47
CA GLN A 25 9.88 2.87 -15.02
C GLN A 25 8.40 3.11 -15.34
N ASP A 26 7.69 2.05 -15.74
CA ASP A 26 6.27 2.11 -16.02
C ASP A 26 5.45 2.08 -14.72
N TRP A 27 4.71 3.15 -14.49
CA TRP A 27 3.81 3.26 -13.35
C TRP A 27 2.70 2.20 -13.39
N TRP A 28 2.36 1.69 -14.59
CA TRP A 28 1.42 0.57 -14.76
C TRP A 28 1.93 -0.70 -14.08
N LEU A 29 3.19 -1.04 -14.31
CA LEU A 29 3.82 -2.21 -13.70
C LEU A 29 3.96 -2.03 -12.19
N ARG A 30 4.37 -0.84 -11.73
CA ARG A 30 4.50 -0.54 -10.30
C ARG A 30 3.17 -0.69 -9.55
N HIS A 31 2.05 -0.19 -10.09
CA HIS A 31 0.76 -0.30 -9.40
C HIS A 31 0.29 -1.75 -9.32
N TYR A 32 0.53 -2.56 -10.36
CA TYR A 32 0.14 -3.98 -10.35
C TYR A 32 0.99 -4.78 -9.39
N ALA A 33 2.29 -4.47 -9.31
CA ALA A 33 3.18 -5.04 -8.32
C ALA A 33 2.67 -4.79 -6.90
N ALA A 34 2.29 -3.54 -6.59
CA ALA A 34 1.74 -3.18 -5.29
C ALA A 34 0.44 -3.95 -4.97
N GLU A 35 -0.48 -4.01 -5.94
CA GLU A 35 -1.74 -4.73 -5.78
C GLU A 35 -1.51 -6.23 -5.55
N ALA A 36 -0.61 -6.85 -6.31
CA ALA A 36 -0.28 -8.26 -6.22
C ALA A 36 0.38 -8.61 -4.89
N LEU A 37 1.34 -7.80 -4.42
CA LEU A 37 1.97 -7.99 -3.10
C LEU A 37 0.94 -7.92 -1.96
N GLY A 38 0.00 -6.98 -2.03
CA GLY A 38 -1.09 -6.90 -1.06
C GLY A 38 -2.07 -8.07 -1.11
N LYS A 39 -2.23 -8.73 -2.26
CA LYS A 39 -3.05 -9.94 -2.41
C LYS A 39 -2.31 -11.19 -1.91
N LEU A 40 -0.99 -11.28 -2.13
CA LEU A 40 -0.18 -12.39 -1.65
C LEU A 40 -0.09 -12.44 -0.13
N GLY A 41 -0.11 -11.28 0.53
CA GLY A 41 -0.12 -11.24 2.00
C GLY A 41 1.25 -11.52 2.64
N ASP A 42 2.32 -11.57 1.86
CA ASP A 42 3.67 -11.89 2.35
C ASP A 42 4.35 -10.66 2.99
N ALA A 43 4.85 -10.84 4.21
CA ALA A 43 5.48 -9.79 5.00
C ALA A 43 6.75 -9.20 4.36
N ARG A 44 7.41 -9.92 3.44
CA ARG A 44 8.55 -9.42 2.66
C ARG A 44 8.17 -8.24 1.77
N GLY A 45 6.89 -8.14 1.39
CA GLY A 45 6.36 -7.02 0.61
C GLY A 45 6.20 -5.72 1.40
N VAL A 46 6.28 -5.74 2.74
CA VAL A 46 5.96 -4.56 3.58
C VAL A 46 6.92 -3.40 3.33
N GLU A 47 8.24 -3.59 3.46
CA GLU A 47 9.21 -2.49 3.26
C GLU A 47 9.18 -1.93 1.83
N PRO A 48 9.12 -2.77 0.77
CA PRO A 48 8.97 -2.26 -0.59
C PRO A 48 7.66 -1.48 -0.82
N LEU A 49 6.55 -1.93 -0.23
CA LEU A 49 5.29 -1.20 -0.29
C LEU A 49 5.34 0.12 0.48
N ILE A 50 6.02 0.18 1.62
CA ILE A 50 6.27 1.44 2.36
C ILE A 50 7.04 2.43 1.47
N ALA A 51 8.08 1.97 0.76
CA ALA A 51 8.81 2.82 -0.17
C ALA A 51 7.91 3.34 -1.32
N ALA A 52 7.00 2.50 -1.83
CA ALA A 52 6.06 2.84 -2.88
C ALA A 52 4.98 3.86 -2.45
N LEU A 53 4.83 4.14 -1.14
CA LEU A 53 3.99 5.26 -0.67
C LEU A 53 4.55 6.63 -1.09
N LYS A 54 5.83 6.71 -1.45
CA LYS A 54 6.51 7.94 -1.90
C LYS A 54 6.61 8.02 -3.42
N ASP A 55 5.87 7.19 -4.15
CA ASP A 55 5.89 7.17 -5.61
C ASP A 55 5.37 8.48 -6.22
N GLN A 56 5.95 8.91 -7.32
CA GLN A 56 5.49 10.08 -8.08
C GLN A 56 4.06 9.93 -8.60
N ASN A 57 3.61 8.71 -8.88
CA ASN A 57 2.28 8.44 -9.41
C ASN A 57 1.31 8.10 -8.27
N TRP A 58 0.22 8.87 -8.18
CA TRP A 58 -0.78 8.71 -7.13
C TRP A 58 -1.50 7.34 -7.15
N TRP A 59 -1.63 6.66 -8.31
CA TRP A 59 -2.19 5.30 -8.37
C TRP A 59 -1.31 4.31 -7.64
N VAL A 60 0.01 4.45 -7.78
CA VAL A 60 0.98 3.58 -7.11
C VAL A 60 0.90 3.81 -5.60
N ARG A 61 0.92 5.07 -5.15
CA ARG A 61 0.75 5.42 -3.73
C ARG A 61 -0.55 4.86 -3.16
N HIS A 62 -1.66 5.02 -3.87
CA HIS A 62 -2.97 4.51 -3.48
C HIS A 62 -2.96 2.98 -3.33
N ARG A 63 -2.41 2.25 -4.31
CA ARG A 63 -2.34 0.78 -4.26
C ARG A 63 -1.40 0.27 -3.18
N ALA A 64 -0.28 0.95 -2.96
CA ALA A 64 0.64 0.63 -1.89
C ALA A 64 -0.03 0.79 -0.51
N ALA A 65 -0.73 1.90 -0.28
CA ALA A 65 -1.48 2.11 0.96
C ALA A 65 -2.57 1.06 1.18
N GLN A 66 -3.32 0.74 0.12
CA GLN A 66 -4.32 -0.32 0.17
C GLN A 66 -3.71 -1.69 0.51
N ALA A 67 -2.56 -2.02 -0.07
CA ALA A 67 -1.85 -3.27 0.16
C ALA A 67 -1.34 -3.38 1.60
N LEU A 68 -0.73 -2.31 2.13
CA LEU A 68 -0.29 -2.25 3.52
C LEU A 68 -1.46 -2.40 4.51
N GLY A 69 -2.60 -1.77 4.22
CA GLY A 69 -3.81 -1.95 5.01
C GLY A 69 -4.37 -3.37 5.00
N LYS A 70 -4.11 -4.17 3.95
CA LYS A 70 -4.44 -5.60 3.90
C LYS A 70 -3.44 -6.46 4.66
N LEU A 71 -2.15 -6.13 4.58
CA LEU A 71 -1.07 -6.82 5.29
C LEU A 71 -1.18 -6.63 6.81
N ARG A 72 -1.71 -5.47 7.25
CA ARG A 72 -1.93 -5.13 8.67
C ARG A 72 -0.63 -5.23 9.50
N ASP A 73 0.50 -4.96 8.87
CA ASP A 73 1.80 -4.94 9.53
C ASP A 73 1.99 -3.59 10.25
N PRO A 74 2.31 -3.57 11.56
CA PRO A 74 2.44 -2.34 12.33
C PRO A 74 3.53 -1.40 11.80
N ARG A 75 4.53 -1.90 11.05
CA ARG A 75 5.56 -1.06 10.42
C ARG A 75 4.98 -0.05 9.42
N ALA A 76 3.76 -0.32 8.91
CA ALA A 76 3.08 0.58 7.99
C ALA A 76 2.39 1.77 8.66
N VAL A 77 2.29 1.83 9.99
CA VAL A 77 1.52 2.89 10.68
C VAL A 77 2.11 4.27 10.44
N GLU A 78 3.37 4.50 10.80
CA GLU A 78 4.01 5.83 10.64
C GLU A 78 4.04 6.28 9.17
N PRO A 79 4.42 5.44 8.18
CA PRO A 79 4.39 5.83 6.77
C PRO A 79 2.98 6.16 6.24
N LEU A 80 1.95 5.47 6.74
CA LEU A 80 0.56 5.77 6.36
C LEU A 80 0.04 7.04 7.03
N GLU A 81 0.55 7.40 8.21
CA GLU A 81 0.27 8.69 8.85
C GLU A 81 0.91 9.85 8.07
N GLU A 82 2.16 9.71 7.60
CA GLU A 82 2.78 10.67 6.69
C GLU A 82 1.94 10.87 5.42
N LEU A 83 1.36 9.78 4.89
CA LEU A 83 0.54 9.80 3.69
C LEU A 83 -0.80 10.54 3.85
N LEU A 84 -1.20 10.89 5.08
CA LEU A 84 -2.36 11.76 5.31
C LEU A 84 -2.10 13.19 4.78
N GLY A 85 -0.83 13.60 4.68
CA GLY A 85 -0.42 14.86 4.07
C GLY A 85 -0.28 14.83 2.55
N ASP A 86 -0.63 13.74 1.86
CA ASP A 86 -0.54 13.64 0.41
C ASP A 86 -1.30 14.78 -0.29
N GLU A 87 -1.01 15.11 -1.54
CA GLU A 87 -1.79 16.10 -2.29
C GLU A 87 -3.11 15.51 -2.84
N ASP A 88 -3.15 14.19 -3.11
CA ASP A 88 -4.29 13.54 -3.72
C ASP A 88 -5.30 13.08 -2.65
N THR A 89 -6.54 13.56 -2.73
CA THR A 89 -7.61 13.20 -1.79
C THR A 89 -7.93 11.70 -1.80
N ARG A 90 -7.75 10.99 -2.92
CA ARG A 90 -7.98 9.53 -3.01
C ARG A 90 -6.88 8.75 -2.29
N VAL A 91 -5.65 9.26 -2.29
CA VAL A 91 -4.53 8.66 -1.55
C VAL A 91 -4.75 8.84 -0.04
N TRP A 92 -5.21 10.02 0.40
CA TRP A 92 -5.58 10.23 1.80
C TRP A 92 -6.73 9.34 2.26
N LYS A 93 -7.81 9.20 1.47
CA LYS A 93 -8.94 8.32 1.82
C LYS A 93 -8.49 6.87 2.06
N VAL A 94 -7.61 6.35 1.20
CA VAL A 94 -7.12 4.98 1.38
C VAL A 94 -6.14 4.85 2.55
N ALA A 95 -5.36 5.88 2.85
CA ALA A 95 -4.47 5.92 4.01
C ALA A 95 -5.27 5.88 5.33
N THR A 96 -6.34 6.68 5.45
CA THR A 96 -7.21 6.68 6.62
C THR A 96 -7.89 5.32 6.82
N GLU A 97 -8.39 4.71 5.74
CA GLU A 97 -8.95 3.35 5.77
C GLU A 97 -7.91 2.29 6.19
N ALA A 98 -6.70 2.36 5.64
CA ALA A 98 -5.62 1.42 5.96
C ALA A 98 -5.20 1.54 7.43
N LEU A 99 -5.05 2.76 7.94
CA LEU A 99 -4.81 3.04 9.37
C LEU A 99 -5.95 2.51 10.24
N GLY A 100 -7.21 2.65 9.82
CA GLY A 100 -8.35 2.06 10.52
C GLY A 100 -8.25 0.54 10.64
N LYS A 101 -7.81 -0.16 9.58
CA LYS A 101 -7.61 -1.63 9.60
C LYS A 101 -6.47 -2.08 10.51
N LEU A 102 -5.42 -1.26 10.62
CA LEU A 102 -4.28 -1.47 11.52
C LEU A 102 -4.67 -1.22 12.99
N ARG A 103 -5.34 -0.10 13.27
CA ARG A 103 -5.75 0.36 14.61
C ARG A 103 -6.97 -0.36 15.18
N GLY A 104 -7.82 -0.94 14.34
CA GLY A 104 -8.94 -1.80 14.77
C GLY A 104 -8.50 -3.08 15.51
N ARG A 105 -7.19 -3.31 15.68
CA ARG A 105 -6.63 -4.33 16.57
C ARG A 105 -6.20 -3.79 17.95
N SER A 106 -6.07 -2.47 18.11
CA SER A 106 -5.56 -1.86 19.34
C SER A 106 -6.54 -0.91 20.04
N GLU A 107 -7.37 -0.10 19.37
CA GLU A 107 -8.25 0.84 20.10
C GLU A 107 -9.56 1.17 19.37
N GLY A 108 -10.68 0.93 20.06
CA GLY A 108 -12.01 1.39 19.67
C GLY A 108 -12.22 2.89 19.90
N LYS A 109 -11.41 3.72 19.25
CA LYS A 109 -11.71 5.15 19.11
C LYS A 109 -11.85 5.51 17.63
N PRO A 110 -13.00 6.08 17.21
CA PRO A 110 -13.05 6.72 15.90
C PRO A 110 -11.97 7.81 15.89
N PHE A 111 -11.30 7.99 14.75
CA PHE A 111 -10.44 9.16 14.54
C PHE A 111 -11.32 10.41 14.63
N GLY A 112 -11.50 10.92 15.84
CA GLY A 112 -12.01 12.25 16.15
C GLY A 112 -10.81 13.17 16.17
N GLY A 113 -10.38 13.60 14.99
CA GLY A 113 -9.32 14.58 14.82
C GLY A 113 -9.57 15.29 13.51
N ALA A 114 -9.93 16.55 13.59
CA ALA A 114 -10.23 17.43 12.48
C ALA A 114 -9.07 17.49 11.48
N GLN A 115 -9.11 16.63 10.48
CA GLN A 115 -8.38 16.79 9.22
C GLN A 115 -9.40 16.58 8.12
N ASP A 116 -10.27 17.58 7.94
CA ASP A 116 -11.01 17.72 6.69
C ASP A 116 -9.97 17.96 5.60
N LYS A 117 -9.63 16.91 4.85
CA LYS A 117 -8.96 17.08 3.58
C LYS A 117 -10.04 17.43 2.54
N PRO A 118 -9.93 18.55 1.80
CA PRO A 118 -10.99 19.00 0.88
C PRO A 118 -11.34 17.95 -0.19
#